data_AF-A0A958FVZ2-F1
#
_entry.id   AF-A0A958FVZ2-F1
#
_cell.length_a   1.000
_cell.length_b   1.000
_cell.length_c   1.000
_cell.angle_alpha   90.00
_cell.angle_beta   90.00
_cell.angle_gamma   90.00
#
_symmetry.space_group_name_H-M   'P 1'
#
loop_
_entity.id
_entity.type
_entity.pdbx_description
1 polymer ?
#
loop_
_entity_poly.entity_id
_entity_poly.type
_entity_poly.pdbx_seq_one_letter_code
_entity_poly.pdbx_strand_id
1 'polypeptide(L)'
;MLNLGAEKKMKYTADHTEFENGRPPWVDQPTKTHSGHPIREIPWSLPYFTQSLCPECTKVVKARKFAEDGKVWMDKTCKEHGYFKELISPDLEVYMDMFTFRFGDGQGVSNPIVPDGKRCPEDCGICNMHHSHTALANVDLTNRCDMTCPVCFANANAAGYVCEPDLVDIRRMLQNLRDMKPVPAKVVQFAGGEPTIHPQFYKICEMAKEMGFFHIQVASNGKNLSNYEFAKKSKDAGLHTIYLQFDGVSDDVQFKTRAEKIMDTKRKVVENARKVGLKVVLVPTLVQGVNDHQVGDIVRFAIENVDVIVGISFQPVCFTGRINEKNRLEKRYTMTHLALDVEKQTGLVPAKGGWLPLGCTSPFSKLSEALSGEPAMTITCHPDCGNGAYLFVEPTEKKEVRSLTDFFDLRAALVDVQALAREVREKNESNNGKTRKHLFSKAKALNILRRHYKADKAPRGLTFKRLLGVLDGYADKTVSEDSNHHSKHAYPTLFVAGMHFQDPYNYDIERVKRCIIHYSARDGRIYPFCTYNSGPYYRERVEESISVSLGMYKNQSDLGQFPSQVNETQAMSERSGQALPQS
;
A
#
# COMPACT_ATOMS: atom_id res chain seq x y z
N MET A 1 -1.18 39.86 -0.68
CA MET A 1 -1.01 39.73 0.79
C MET A 1 -2.21 38.93 1.27
N LEU A 2 -2.00 37.68 1.70
CA LEU A 2 -3.08 36.84 2.23
C LEU A 2 -3.46 37.40 3.60
N ASN A 3 -4.75 37.73 3.77
CA ASN A 3 -5.29 38.26 5.01
C ASN A 3 -5.29 37.12 6.04
N LEU A 4 -4.25 37.05 6.87
CA LEU A 4 -4.09 36.06 7.93
C LEU A 4 -4.97 36.48 9.11
N GLY A 5 -6.27 36.21 9.01
CA GLY A 5 -7.14 36.16 10.19
C GLY A 5 -6.55 35.19 11.20
N ALA A 6 -6.67 35.50 12.49
CA ALA A 6 -6.02 34.80 13.60
C ALA A 6 -6.38 33.30 13.67
N GLU A 7 -5.72 32.48 12.86
CA GLU A 7 -5.80 31.02 12.91
C GLU A 7 -5.04 30.55 14.17
N LYS A 8 -5.78 30.18 15.21
CA LYS A 8 -5.21 29.52 16.40
C LYS A 8 -4.47 28.26 15.95
N LYS A 9 -3.18 28.13 16.29
CA LYS A 9 -2.44 26.86 16.14
C LYS A 9 -3.18 25.77 16.92
N MET A 10 -3.73 24.79 16.23
CA MET A 10 -4.35 23.63 16.88
C MET A 10 -3.29 22.55 17.14
N LYS A 11 -2.93 22.40 18.41
CA LYS A 11 -2.20 21.24 18.90
C LYS A 11 -3.22 20.14 19.22
N TYR A 12 -3.10 19.00 18.57
CA TYR A 12 -3.76 17.78 19.01
C TYR A 12 -2.66 16.80 19.39
N THR A 13 -2.84 16.13 20.52
CA THR A 13 -1.94 15.08 20.98
C THR A 13 -2.81 13.88 21.32
N ALA A 14 -2.38 12.67 20.95
CA ALA A 14 -3.16 11.44 21.15
C ALA A 14 -3.62 11.24 22.60
N ASP A 15 -2.92 11.87 23.55
CA ASP A 15 -3.14 11.74 24.99
C ASP A 15 -3.58 13.07 25.64
N HIS A 16 -3.84 14.12 24.86
CA HIS A 16 -4.15 15.49 25.31
C HIS A 16 -3.13 16.11 26.30
N THR A 17 -1.91 15.57 26.40
CA THR A 17 -0.84 16.11 27.25
C THR A 17 -0.06 17.22 26.53
N GLU A 18 0.38 18.24 27.27
CA GLU A 18 1.32 19.24 26.78
C GLU A 18 2.73 18.64 26.67
N PHE A 19 3.36 18.77 25.50
CA PHE A 19 4.67 18.19 25.22
C PHE A 19 5.80 19.22 25.27
N GLU A 20 6.98 18.80 25.75
CA GLU A 20 8.24 19.55 25.61
C GLU A 20 8.55 19.81 24.13
N ASN A 21 8.82 21.06 23.78
CA ASN A 21 9.11 21.50 22.41
C ASN A 21 8.02 21.14 21.36
N GLY A 22 6.81 20.77 21.80
CA GLY A 22 5.69 20.46 20.91
C GLY A 22 5.75 19.10 20.21
N ARG A 23 6.55 18.14 20.71
CA ARG A 23 6.72 16.79 20.15
C ARG A 23 6.57 15.72 21.23
N PRO A 24 5.89 14.59 20.98
CA PRO A 24 5.80 13.52 21.96
C PRO A 24 7.18 12.94 22.36
N PRO A 25 7.38 12.54 23.64
CA PRO A 25 8.69 12.11 24.15
C PRO A 25 9.19 10.78 23.55
N TRP A 26 8.27 9.95 23.02
CA TRP A 26 8.61 8.67 22.40
C TRP A 26 9.07 8.79 20.94
N VAL A 27 9.04 9.98 20.35
CA VAL A 27 9.42 10.17 18.94
C VAL A 27 10.93 10.18 18.80
N ASP A 28 11.46 9.27 17.99
CA ASP A 28 12.88 9.20 17.63
C ASP A 28 13.04 9.75 16.21
N GLN A 29 13.37 11.04 16.12
CA GLN A 29 13.40 11.78 14.85
C GLN A 29 14.84 11.96 14.36
N PRO A 30 15.26 11.28 13.28
CA PRO A 30 16.55 11.54 12.67
C PRO A 30 16.59 12.92 12.00
N THR A 31 17.76 13.56 12.03
CA THR A 31 17.99 14.87 11.39
C THR A 31 18.51 14.77 9.97
N LYS A 32 19.03 13.61 9.57
CA LYS A 32 19.63 13.35 8.25
C LYS A 32 19.33 11.94 7.75
N THR A 33 19.21 11.80 6.43
CA THR A 33 19.18 10.51 5.75
C THR A 33 20.55 9.81 5.84
N HIS A 34 20.63 8.53 5.47
CA HIS A 34 21.90 7.80 5.42
C HIS A 34 22.91 8.42 4.43
N SER A 35 22.43 9.13 3.41
CA SER A 35 23.25 9.92 2.47
C SER A 35 23.60 11.33 2.97
N GLY A 36 23.17 11.71 4.17
CA GLY A 36 23.49 13.00 4.79
C GLY A 36 22.55 14.15 4.43
N HIS A 37 21.50 13.92 3.63
CA HIS A 37 20.51 14.95 3.28
C HIS A 37 19.67 15.33 4.53
N PRO A 38 19.42 16.62 4.80
CA PRO A 38 18.58 17.03 5.93
C PRO A 38 17.16 16.47 5.85
N ILE A 39 16.66 15.95 6.97
CA ILE A 39 15.27 15.50 7.11
C ILE A 39 14.44 16.65 7.67
N ARG A 40 13.41 17.04 6.93
CA ARG A 40 12.41 17.99 7.40
C ARG A 40 11.33 17.25 8.18
N GLU A 41 11.30 17.41 9.50
CA GLU A 41 10.26 16.80 10.34
C GLU A 41 8.85 17.28 9.94
N ILE A 42 7.88 16.35 9.99
CA ILE A 42 6.47 16.66 9.74
C ILE A 42 5.92 17.42 10.95
N PRO A 43 5.31 18.60 10.77
CA PRO A 43 4.71 19.36 11.87
C PRO A 43 3.63 18.58 12.63
N TRP A 44 3.49 18.85 13.92
CA TRP A 44 2.55 18.18 14.84
C TRP A 44 1.21 18.91 14.99
N SER A 45 1.03 20.02 14.30
CA SER A 45 -0.14 20.89 14.39
C SER A 45 -0.54 21.45 13.03
N LEU A 46 -1.79 21.87 12.94
CA LEU A 46 -2.31 22.67 11.83
C LEU A 46 -2.41 24.16 12.26
N PRO A 47 -2.22 25.11 11.34
CA PRO A 47 -1.80 24.90 9.95
C PRO A 47 -0.31 24.59 9.82
N TYR A 48 0.07 23.95 8.72
CA TYR A 48 1.48 23.85 8.32
C TYR A 48 1.68 23.95 6.82
N PHE A 49 2.91 24.29 6.42
CA PHE A 49 3.26 24.49 5.01
C PHE A 49 4.08 23.32 4.44
N THR A 50 3.79 22.93 3.20
CA THR A 50 4.56 21.96 2.43
C THR A 50 4.81 22.48 1.01
N GLN A 51 5.47 21.67 0.18
CA GLN A 51 5.53 21.87 -1.26
C GLN A 51 4.58 20.86 -1.94
N SER A 52 3.90 21.31 -2.99
CA SER A 52 2.93 20.57 -3.78
C SER A 52 3.17 20.81 -5.27
N LEU A 53 2.36 20.20 -6.12
CA LEU A 53 2.35 20.44 -7.57
C LEU A 53 1.17 21.34 -7.94
N CYS A 54 1.34 22.17 -8.96
CA CYS A 54 0.21 22.80 -9.63
C CYS A 54 -0.61 21.71 -10.36
N PRO A 55 -1.95 21.67 -10.20
CA PRO A 55 -2.77 20.65 -10.86
C PRO A 55 -2.76 20.71 -12.39
N GLU A 56 -2.37 21.85 -12.97
CA GLU A 56 -2.38 22.06 -14.41
C GLU A 56 -0.99 21.94 -15.04
N CYS A 57 -0.02 22.76 -14.60
CA CYS A 57 1.32 22.75 -15.18
C CYS A 57 2.34 21.89 -14.44
N THR A 58 1.95 21.23 -13.34
CA THR A 58 2.80 20.36 -12.50
C THR A 58 4.03 21.03 -11.84
N LYS A 59 4.24 22.33 -12.04
CA LYS A 59 5.29 23.10 -11.34
C LYS A 59 5.14 23.01 -9.83
N VAL A 60 6.27 22.96 -9.13
CA VAL A 60 6.29 22.94 -7.66
C VAL A 60 5.79 24.29 -7.13
N VAL A 61 4.80 24.23 -6.22
CA VAL A 61 4.19 25.40 -5.56
C VAL A 61 4.18 25.21 -4.04
N LYS A 62 4.14 26.31 -3.29
CA LYS A 62 3.91 26.26 -1.84
C LYS A 62 2.45 25.90 -1.58
N ALA A 63 2.22 25.00 -0.63
CA ALA A 63 0.90 24.62 -0.17
C ALA A 63 0.78 24.75 1.35
N ARG A 64 -0.43 24.96 1.85
CA ARG A 64 -0.76 24.98 3.28
C ARG A 64 -1.82 23.93 3.55
N LYS A 65 -1.59 23.10 4.58
CA LYS A 65 -2.65 22.27 5.19
C LYS A 65 -3.18 22.99 6.42
N PHE A 66 -4.50 23.06 6.56
CA PHE A 66 -5.15 23.81 7.64
C PHE A 66 -6.50 23.20 8.00
N ALA A 67 -7.00 23.56 9.17
CA ALA A 67 -8.32 23.17 9.64
C ALA A 67 -9.32 24.30 9.40
N GLU A 68 -10.52 23.97 8.92
CA GLU A 68 -11.62 24.91 8.72
C GLU A 68 -12.94 24.13 8.77
N ASP A 69 -13.93 24.65 9.50
CA ASP A 69 -15.26 24.04 9.67
C ASP A 69 -15.25 22.55 10.07
N GLY A 70 -14.37 22.18 10.99
CA GLY A 70 -14.22 20.80 11.46
C GLY A 70 -13.60 19.84 10.44
N LYS A 71 -13.08 20.36 9.32
CA LYS A 71 -12.44 19.59 8.24
C LYS A 71 -10.97 19.97 8.10
N VAL A 72 -10.22 19.15 7.37
CA VAL A 72 -8.83 19.44 6.99
C VAL A 72 -8.74 19.67 5.50
N TRP A 73 -8.15 20.80 5.13
CA TRP A 73 -8.00 21.26 3.76
C TRP A 73 -6.53 21.43 3.41
N MET A 74 -6.23 21.32 2.12
CA MET A 74 -5.00 21.84 1.53
C MET A 74 -5.36 22.96 0.56
N ASP A 75 -4.67 24.09 0.66
CA ASP A 75 -4.68 25.12 -0.38
C ASP A 75 -3.31 25.39 -0.97
N LYS A 76 -3.31 25.94 -2.19
CA LYS A 76 -2.12 26.35 -2.93
C LYS A 76 -2.48 27.35 -4.02
N THR A 77 -1.49 28.14 -4.43
CA THR A 77 -1.65 29.11 -5.50
C THR A 77 -0.53 28.96 -6.52
N CYS A 78 -0.90 28.71 -7.77
CA CYS A 78 0.00 28.77 -8.91
C CYS A 78 -0.04 30.17 -9.52
N LYS A 79 1.12 30.71 -9.92
CA LYS A 79 1.19 32.03 -10.56
C LYS A 79 0.43 32.09 -11.89
N GLU A 80 0.36 30.96 -12.59
CA GLU A 80 -0.26 30.86 -13.92
C GLU A 80 -1.72 30.40 -13.85
N HIS A 81 -2.04 29.48 -12.94
CA HIS A 81 -3.33 28.77 -12.92
C HIS A 81 -4.20 29.11 -11.71
N GLY A 82 -3.78 30.07 -10.86
CA GLY A 82 -4.60 30.57 -9.77
C GLY A 82 -4.65 29.68 -8.53
N TYR A 83 -5.74 29.80 -7.77
CA TYR A 83 -5.94 29.19 -6.46
C TYR A 83 -6.60 27.81 -6.58
N PHE A 84 -6.12 26.86 -5.78
CA PHE A 84 -6.71 25.54 -5.65
C PHE A 84 -6.91 25.22 -4.17
N LYS A 85 -8.05 24.61 -3.86
CA LYS A 85 -8.37 24.04 -2.55
C LYS A 85 -8.80 22.58 -2.72
N GLU A 86 -8.44 21.74 -1.77
CA GLU A 86 -8.72 20.30 -1.80
C GLU A 86 -9.00 19.77 -0.39
N LEU A 87 -9.97 18.86 -0.29
CA LEU A 87 -10.33 18.21 0.96
C LEU A 87 -9.28 17.12 1.25
N ILE A 88 -8.64 17.22 2.42
CA ILE A 88 -7.72 16.19 2.93
C ILE A 88 -8.48 15.24 3.87
N SER A 89 -9.38 15.79 4.69
CA SER A 89 -10.22 15.01 5.60
C SER A 89 -11.54 15.72 5.90
N PRO A 90 -12.69 15.01 5.91
CA PRO A 90 -13.97 15.54 6.34
C PRO A 90 -14.11 15.66 7.87
N ASP A 91 -13.14 15.15 8.66
CA ASP A 91 -13.21 15.14 10.12
C ASP A 91 -11.85 15.42 10.74
N LEU A 92 -11.75 16.58 11.39
CA LEU A 92 -10.52 17.09 12.00
C LEU A 92 -10.04 16.21 13.17
N GLU A 93 -10.94 15.70 13.99
CA GLU A 93 -10.53 14.95 15.19
C GLU A 93 -10.00 13.57 14.81
N VAL A 94 -10.70 12.87 13.92
CA VAL A 94 -10.25 11.58 13.39
C VAL A 94 -8.93 11.75 12.63
N TYR A 95 -8.82 12.80 11.82
CA TYR A 95 -7.56 13.11 11.13
C TYR A 95 -6.41 13.31 12.10
N MET A 96 -6.58 14.19 13.10
CA MET A 96 -5.50 14.51 14.03
C MET A 96 -5.13 13.34 14.94
N ASP A 97 -6.09 12.50 15.32
CA ASP A 97 -5.82 11.27 16.07
C ASP A 97 -4.87 10.33 15.30
N MET A 98 -5.16 10.07 14.03
CA MET A 98 -4.31 9.25 13.18
C MET A 98 -2.99 9.95 12.84
N PHE A 99 -3.05 11.25 12.51
CA PHE A 99 -1.89 12.01 12.05
C PHE A 99 -0.80 12.09 13.12
N THR A 100 -1.20 12.23 14.38
CA THR A 100 -0.28 12.49 15.50
C THR A 100 0.26 11.23 16.16
N PHE A 101 -0.29 10.03 15.93
CA PHE A 101 0.25 8.81 16.54
C PHE A 101 1.39 8.20 15.70
N ARG A 102 2.59 8.78 15.79
CA ARG A 102 3.80 8.39 15.02
C ARG A 102 5.07 8.36 15.86
N PHE A 103 6.11 7.69 15.35
CA PHE A 103 7.35 7.36 16.08
C PHE A 103 8.65 7.95 15.47
N GLY A 104 8.49 8.89 14.54
CA GLY A 104 9.59 9.54 13.81
C GLY A 104 9.86 8.89 12.44
N ASP A 105 10.71 9.56 11.66
CA ASP A 105 11.05 9.13 10.30
C ASP A 105 12.12 8.03 10.25
N GLY A 106 12.27 7.40 9.08
CA GLY A 106 13.44 6.61 8.75
C GLY A 106 14.59 7.48 8.20
N GLN A 107 15.68 6.82 7.80
CA GLN A 107 16.85 7.47 7.19
C GLN A 107 17.04 7.10 5.71
N GLY A 108 16.06 6.44 5.09
CA GLY A 108 16.09 6.11 3.66
C GLY A 108 17.04 4.97 3.32
N VAL A 109 17.72 5.14 2.18
CA VAL A 109 18.71 4.19 1.65
C VAL A 109 20.11 4.79 1.71
N SER A 110 21.12 3.95 1.90
CA SER A 110 22.52 4.37 1.92
C SER A 110 23.17 4.35 0.54
N ASN A 111 22.55 3.70 -0.45
CA ASN A 111 22.98 3.63 -1.85
C ASN A 111 21.85 4.09 -2.79
N PRO A 112 21.39 5.35 -2.69
CA PRO A 112 20.37 5.86 -3.60
C PRO A 112 20.81 5.72 -5.06
N ILE A 113 19.87 5.38 -5.94
CA ILE A 113 20.10 5.34 -7.40
C ILE A 113 20.45 6.73 -7.92
N VAL A 114 19.87 7.77 -7.32
CA VAL A 114 20.16 9.17 -7.64
C VAL A 114 20.85 9.83 -6.44
N PRO A 115 22.19 9.75 -6.33
CA PRO A 115 22.91 10.21 -5.14
C PRO A 115 22.89 11.72 -4.92
N ASP A 116 22.75 12.51 -5.99
CA ASP A 116 22.83 13.97 -5.93
C ASP A 116 21.53 14.65 -6.40
N GLY A 117 20.37 14.11 -5.99
CA GLY A 117 19.08 14.73 -6.25
C GLY A 117 18.99 16.13 -5.65
N LYS A 118 18.51 17.11 -6.44
CA LYS A 118 18.45 18.52 -6.02
C LYS A 118 17.01 19.04 -5.94
N ARG A 119 16.12 18.52 -6.79
CA ARG A 119 14.73 18.98 -6.91
C ARG A 119 13.78 17.80 -6.87
N CYS A 120 13.02 17.69 -5.79
CA CYS A 120 11.93 16.72 -5.69
C CYS A 120 10.63 17.36 -6.20
N PRO A 121 9.85 16.72 -7.09
CA PRO A 121 10.05 15.39 -7.68
C PRO A 121 10.70 15.40 -9.09
N GLU A 122 11.40 16.45 -9.53
CA GLU A 122 11.96 16.56 -10.89
C GLU A 122 13.17 15.65 -11.18
N ASP A 123 13.97 15.36 -10.16
CA ASP A 123 15.14 14.48 -10.25
C ASP A 123 14.80 13.06 -9.73
N CYS A 124 13.54 12.63 -9.84
CA CYS A 124 13.07 11.42 -9.16
C CYS A 124 13.61 10.11 -9.76
N GLY A 125 13.41 9.05 -8.99
CA GLY A 125 14.32 7.93 -8.79
C GLY A 125 14.75 7.97 -7.31
N ILE A 126 14.86 6.84 -6.63
CA ILE A 126 15.14 6.81 -5.19
C ILE A 126 16.47 7.52 -4.92
N CYS A 127 16.35 8.76 -4.42
CA CYS A 127 17.45 9.72 -4.32
C CYS A 127 17.89 9.93 -2.87
N ASN A 128 18.97 10.68 -2.68
CA ASN A 128 19.48 11.10 -1.37
C ASN A 128 18.45 11.80 -0.46
N MET A 129 17.38 12.37 -1.01
CA MET A 129 16.32 13.05 -0.26
C MET A 129 15.26 12.10 0.32
N HIS A 130 15.33 10.79 0.05
CA HIS A 130 14.33 9.83 0.55
C HIS A 130 14.61 9.41 1.99
N HIS A 131 13.55 9.31 2.80
CA HIS A 131 13.59 9.02 4.23
C HIS A 131 13.17 7.57 4.54
N SER A 132 12.67 6.83 3.56
CA SER A 132 12.25 5.44 3.73
C SER A 132 12.86 4.54 2.66
N HIS A 133 13.03 3.26 2.98
CA HIS A 133 13.36 2.22 2.01
C HIS A 133 12.08 1.54 1.50
N THR A 134 12.22 0.68 0.49
CA THR A 134 11.09 -0.05 -0.10
C THR A 134 10.58 -1.16 0.83
N ALA A 135 9.34 -1.00 1.30
CA ALA A 135 8.60 -2.05 2.00
C ALA A 135 7.82 -2.96 1.04
N LEU A 136 7.24 -2.37 -0.02
CA LEU A 136 6.56 -3.08 -1.09
C LEU A 136 7.05 -2.56 -2.45
N ALA A 137 7.61 -3.44 -3.26
CA ALA A 137 8.00 -3.13 -4.61
C ALA A 137 6.91 -3.53 -5.61
N ASN A 138 6.64 -2.69 -6.60
CA ASN A 138 5.82 -2.99 -7.75
C ASN A 138 6.71 -3.15 -8.98
N VAL A 139 6.37 -4.13 -9.82
CA VAL A 139 7.02 -4.39 -11.10
C VAL A 139 5.92 -4.59 -12.13
N ASP A 140 5.82 -3.68 -13.09
CA ASP A 140 4.86 -3.82 -14.19
C ASP A 140 5.38 -4.84 -15.19
N LEU A 141 4.59 -5.90 -15.42
CA LEU A 141 4.97 -6.97 -16.35
C LEU A 141 4.49 -6.70 -17.77
N THR A 142 3.47 -5.87 -17.93
CA THR A 142 2.92 -5.47 -19.22
C THR A 142 2.02 -4.27 -19.01
N ASN A 143 1.91 -3.36 -19.98
CA ASN A 143 0.84 -2.35 -19.98
C ASN A 143 -0.44 -2.82 -20.70
N ARG A 144 -0.51 -4.09 -21.15
CA ARG A 144 -1.72 -4.69 -21.74
C ARG A 144 -2.70 -5.14 -20.67
N CYS A 145 -4.00 -5.00 -20.92
CA CYS A 145 -5.05 -5.49 -20.02
C CYS A 145 -6.21 -6.11 -20.80
N ASP A 146 -6.79 -7.19 -20.28
CA ASP A 146 -8.00 -7.83 -20.81
C ASP A 146 -9.30 -7.20 -20.27
N MET A 147 -9.21 -5.96 -19.75
CA MET A 147 -10.32 -5.12 -19.28
C MET A 147 -10.09 -3.64 -19.60
N THR A 148 -11.16 -2.85 -19.73
CA THR A 148 -11.14 -1.41 -20.06
C THR A 148 -11.82 -0.57 -18.98
N CYS A 149 -11.27 -0.62 -17.77
CA CYS A 149 -11.95 -0.08 -16.57
C CYS A 149 -12.09 1.45 -16.59
N PRO A 150 -13.29 2.01 -16.33
CA PRO A 150 -13.52 3.46 -16.22
C PRO A 150 -12.67 4.18 -15.16
N VAL A 151 -12.30 3.51 -14.07
CA VAL A 151 -11.52 4.10 -12.97
C VAL A 151 -10.02 3.78 -13.03
N CYS A 152 -9.52 3.25 -14.17
CA CYS A 152 -8.13 2.85 -14.31
C CYS A 152 -7.18 4.07 -14.31
N PHE A 153 -6.36 4.22 -13.27
CA PHE A 153 -5.34 5.28 -13.25
C PHE A 153 -4.17 4.99 -14.22
N ALA A 154 -3.86 3.71 -14.48
CA ALA A 154 -2.75 3.30 -15.33
C ALA A 154 -3.06 3.43 -16.84
N ASN A 155 -4.34 3.57 -17.19
CA ASN A 155 -4.82 3.76 -18.57
C ASN A 155 -4.25 2.76 -19.61
N ALA A 156 -3.97 1.54 -19.17
CA ALA A 156 -3.31 0.44 -19.88
C ALA A 156 -3.66 0.32 -21.39
N ASN A 157 -4.95 0.31 -21.72
CA ASN A 157 -5.41 0.06 -23.11
C ASN A 157 -5.51 1.31 -23.99
N ALA A 158 -5.24 2.52 -23.47
CA ALA A 158 -5.34 3.77 -24.22
C ALA A 158 -3.97 4.35 -24.62
N ALA A 159 -2.86 3.71 -24.23
CA ALA A 159 -1.51 4.23 -24.44
C ALA A 159 -1.08 4.26 -25.92
N GLY A 160 -1.66 3.40 -26.78
CA GLY A 160 -1.29 3.32 -28.21
C GLY A 160 0.07 2.65 -28.48
N TYR A 161 0.78 2.23 -27.42
CA TYR A 161 2.05 1.52 -27.46
C TYR A 161 2.07 0.36 -26.47
N VAL A 162 2.96 -0.61 -26.67
CA VAL A 162 3.15 -1.76 -25.76
C VAL A 162 4.47 -1.61 -25.02
N CYS A 163 4.40 -1.74 -23.70
CA CYS A 163 5.55 -1.86 -22.81
C CYS A 163 5.43 -3.20 -22.08
N GLU A 164 6.25 -4.17 -22.51
CA GLU A 164 6.29 -5.53 -21.97
C GLU A 164 7.77 -5.92 -21.78
N PRO A 165 8.33 -5.80 -20.55
CA PRO A 165 9.72 -6.18 -20.30
C PRO A 165 9.95 -7.68 -20.48
N ASP A 166 11.08 -8.04 -21.09
CA ASP A 166 11.51 -9.43 -21.15
C ASP A 166 12.10 -9.94 -19.81
N LEU A 167 12.47 -11.21 -19.74
CA LEU A 167 13.05 -11.79 -18.51
C LEU A 167 14.38 -11.14 -18.09
N VAL A 168 15.15 -10.57 -19.02
CA VAL A 168 16.43 -9.91 -18.71
C VAL A 168 16.16 -8.57 -18.04
N ASP A 169 15.22 -7.80 -18.59
CA ASP A 169 14.74 -6.56 -18.00
C ASP A 169 14.13 -6.80 -16.62
N ILE A 170 13.25 -7.80 -16.48
CA ILE A 170 12.61 -8.14 -15.21
C ILE A 170 13.65 -8.55 -14.17
N ARG A 171 14.64 -9.38 -14.55
CA ARG A 171 15.74 -9.75 -13.65
C ARG A 171 16.51 -8.52 -13.17
N ARG A 172 16.82 -7.57 -14.06
CA ARG A 172 17.49 -6.31 -13.70
C ARG A 172 16.65 -5.47 -12.73
N MET A 173 15.35 -5.34 -12.99
CA MET A 173 14.42 -4.62 -12.12
C MET A 173 14.34 -5.27 -10.72
N LEU A 174 14.22 -6.59 -10.65
CA LEU A 174 14.23 -7.33 -9.39
C LEU A 174 15.58 -7.23 -8.68
N GLN A 175 16.70 -7.20 -9.40
CA GLN A 175 18.02 -7.09 -8.82
C GLN A 175 18.24 -5.72 -8.17
N ASN A 176 17.82 -4.63 -8.82
CA ASN A 176 17.87 -3.28 -8.23
C ASN A 176 17.16 -3.20 -6.87
N LEU A 177 16.06 -3.95 -6.72
CA LEU A 177 15.31 -4.05 -5.47
C LEU A 177 16.08 -4.83 -4.39
N ARG A 178 16.82 -5.86 -4.77
CA ARG A 178 17.65 -6.67 -3.86
C ARG A 178 18.98 -6.01 -3.50
N ASP A 179 19.46 -5.08 -4.32
CA ASP A 179 20.71 -4.35 -4.09
C ASP A 179 20.55 -3.13 -3.16
N MET A 180 19.32 -2.75 -2.80
CA MET A 180 19.07 -1.65 -1.86
C MET A 180 19.69 -1.92 -0.48
N LYS A 181 20.32 -0.89 0.08
CA LYS A 181 20.94 -0.90 1.41
C LYS A 181 20.34 0.22 2.27
N PRO A 182 20.26 0.04 3.60
CA PRO A 182 20.69 -1.15 4.34
C PRO A 182 19.70 -2.33 4.27
N VAL A 183 18.45 -2.07 3.84
CA VAL A 183 17.40 -3.07 3.77
C VAL A 183 17.07 -3.40 2.31
N PRO A 184 17.35 -4.62 1.82
CA PRO A 184 16.91 -5.05 0.50
C PRO A 184 15.39 -5.23 0.50
N ALA A 185 14.72 -4.87 -0.60
CA ALA A 185 13.28 -5.10 -0.71
C ALA A 185 12.99 -6.59 -0.69
N LYS A 186 12.06 -7.00 0.17
CA LYS A 186 11.78 -8.42 0.37
C LYS A 186 10.36 -8.82 -0.08
N VAL A 187 9.51 -7.84 -0.40
CA VAL A 187 8.17 -8.04 -0.94
C VAL A 187 8.10 -7.44 -2.34
N VAL A 188 7.59 -8.23 -3.29
CA VAL A 188 7.33 -7.78 -4.65
C VAL A 188 5.88 -8.07 -5.04
N GLN A 189 5.28 -7.12 -5.74
CA GLN A 189 3.96 -7.22 -6.34
C GLN A 189 4.12 -7.03 -7.85
N PHE A 190 3.70 -8.03 -8.62
CA PHE A 190 3.60 -7.91 -10.06
C PHE A 190 2.30 -7.18 -10.42
N ALA A 191 2.41 -6.18 -11.27
CA ALA A 191 1.34 -5.26 -11.65
C ALA A 191 1.41 -4.93 -13.17
N GLY A 192 0.76 -3.84 -13.58
CA GLY A 192 0.79 -3.32 -14.95
C GLY A 192 -0.60 -2.94 -15.43
N GLY A 193 -0.95 -3.40 -16.63
CA GLY A 193 -2.33 -3.71 -16.98
C GLY A 193 -2.78 -4.96 -16.21
N GLU A 194 -2.87 -6.11 -16.88
CA GLU A 194 -3.13 -7.39 -16.22
C GLU A 194 -1.86 -8.28 -16.26
N PRO A 195 -1.09 -8.40 -15.17
CA PRO A 195 0.18 -9.14 -15.17
C PRO A 195 0.03 -10.62 -15.53
N THR A 196 -1.14 -11.23 -15.25
CA THR A 196 -1.34 -12.67 -15.49
C THR A 196 -1.45 -13.03 -16.98
N ILE A 197 -1.62 -12.06 -17.89
CA ILE A 197 -1.59 -12.32 -19.34
C ILE A 197 -0.16 -12.35 -19.91
N HIS A 198 0.85 -11.99 -19.09
CA HIS A 198 2.24 -12.05 -19.53
C HIS A 198 2.62 -13.51 -19.85
N PRO A 199 3.17 -13.80 -21.05
CA PRO A 199 3.38 -15.19 -21.50
C PRO A 199 4.38 -15.97 -20.62
N GLN A 200 5.22 -15.27 -19.88
CA GLN A 200 6.23 -15.85 -18.99
C GLN A 200 5.91 -15.65 -17.49
N PHE A 201 4.65 -15.37 -17.13
CA PHE A 201 4.23 -15.08 -15.76
C PHE A 201 4.76 -16.08 -14.70
N TYR A 202 4.66 -17.39 -14.96
CA TYR A 202 5.16 -18.41 -14.04
C TYR A 202 6.69 -18.33 -13.83
N LYS A 203 7.45 -18.19 -14.91
CA LYS A 203 8.92 -18.05 -14.86
C LYS A 203 9.36 -16.80 -14.08
N ILE A 204 8.58 -15.74 -14.17
CA ILE A 204 8.82 -14.49 -13.44
C ILE A 204 8.59 -14.70 -11.93
N CYS A 205 7.55 -15.44 -11.55
CA CYS A 205 7.31 -15.81 -10.15
C CYS A 205 8.45 -16.70 -9.61
N GLU A 206 8.88 -17.70 -10.37
CA GLU A 206 10.00 -18.59 -10.02
C GLU A 206 11.29 -17.78 -9.82
N MET A 207 11.59 -16.87 -10.75
CA MET A 207 12.74 -15.98 -10.67
C MET A 207 12.73 -15.13 -9.39
N ALA A 208 11.61 -14.50 -9.05
CA ALA A 208 11.52 -13.71 -7.80
C ALA A 208 11.69 -14.60 -6.56
N LYS A 209 11.18 -15.83 -6.57
CA LYS A 209 11.38 -16.79 -5.48
C LYS A 209 12.86 -17.14 -5.32
N GLU A 210 13.55 -17.47 -6.41
CA GLU A 210 14.98 -17.78 -6.44
C GLU A 210 15.85 -16.61 -5.98
N MET A 211 15.43 -15.37 -6.25
CA MET A 211 16.13 -14.16 -5.81
C MET A 211 15.90 -13.80 -4.32
N GLY A 212 15.12 -14.60 -3.60
CA GLY A 212 14.91 -14.46 -2.16
C GLY A 212 13.88 -13.40 -1.76
N PHE A 213 12.91 -13.09 -2.64
CA PHE A 213 11.71 -12.37 -2.22
C PHE A 213 10.85 -13.28 -1.35
N PHE A 214 10.61 -12.88 -0.09
CA PHE A 214 9.86 -13.72 0.87
C PHE A 214 8.36 -13.72 0.60
N HIS A 215 7.86 -12.70 -0.08
CA HIS A 215 6.45 -12.56 -0.36
C HIS A 215 6.22 -11.97 -1.75
N ILE A 216 5.59 -12.79 -2.59
CA ILE A 216 5.32 -12.50 -4.00
C ILE A 216 3.81 -12.35 -4.16
N GLN A 217 3.40 -11.17 -4.62
CA GLN A 217 2.01 -10.80 -4.85
C GLN A 217 1.74 -10.54 -6.33
N VAL A 218 0.47 -10.62 -6.72
CA VAL A 218 0.01 -10.18 -8.03
C VAL A 218 -1.21 -9.28 -7.89
N ALA A 219 -1.15 -8.07 -8.44
CA ALA A 219 -2.31 -7.19 -8.59
C ALA A 219 -3.08 -7.62 -9.84
N SER A 220 -4.26 -8.21 -9.65
CA SER A 220 -4.99 -8.84 -10.75
C SER A 220 -6.49 -8.55 -10.70
N ASN A 221 -7.10 -8.45 -11.87
CA ASN A 221 -8.54 -8.50 -12.05
C ASN A 221 -9.14 -9.89 -11.77
N GLY A 222 -8.31 -10.94 -11.69
CA GLY A 222 -8.71 -12.27 -11.28
C GLY A 222 -9.32 -13.15 -12.38
N LYS A 223 -9.44 -12.70 -13.64
CA LYS A 223 -10.02 -13.50 -14.74
C LYS A 223 -9.24 -14.80 -14.93
N ASN A 224 -7.92 -14.74 -15.10
CA ASN A 224 -7.07 -15.93 -15.19
C ASN A 224 -7.03 -16.75 -13.89
N LEU A 225 -7.01 -16.11 -12.73
CA LEU A 225 -6.97 -16.79 -11.42
C LEU A 225 -8.30 -17.48 -11.06
N SER A 226 -9.39 -17.18 -11.77
CA SER A 226 -10.65 -17.93 -11.68
C SER A 226 -10.57 -19.31 -12.35
N ASN A 227 -9.54 -19.55 -13.17
CA ASN A 227 -9.18 -20.88 -13.65
C ASN A 227 -8.33 -21.60 -12.58
N TYR A 228 -8.78 -22.78 -12.15
CA TYR A 228 -8.13 -23.54 -11.09
C TYR A 228 -6.70 -23.96 -11.42
N GLU A 229 -6.45 -24.45 -12.64
CA GLU A 229 -5.12 -24.90 -13.06
C GLU A 229 -4.14 -23.72 -13.15
N PHE A 230 -4.60 -22.55 -13.60
CA PHE A 230 -3.79 -21.33 -13.59
C PHE A 230 -3.42 -20.92 -12.15
N ALA A 231 -4.40 -20.91 -11.23
CA ALA A 231 -4.17 -20.58 -9.83
C ALA A 231 -3.18 -21.55 -9.17
N LYS A 232 -3.33 -22.86 -9.44
CA LYS A 232 -2.44 -23.91 -8.94
C LYS A 232 -1.01 -23.72 -9.47
N LYS A 233 -0.83 -23.57 -10.78
CA LYS A 233 0.50 -23.31 -11.37
C LYS A 233 1.13 -22.02 -10.86
N SER A 234 0.33 -20.99 -10.61
CA SER A 234 0.80 -19.73 -10.02
C SER A 234 1.36 -19.95 -8.60
N LYS A 235 0.64 -20.73 -7.78
CA LYS A 235 1.09 -21.12 -6.44
C LYS A 235 2.39 -21.94 -6.50
N ASP A 236 2.45 -22.94 -7.38
CA ASP A 236 3.61 -23.81 -7.56
C ASP A 236 4.85 -23.01 -7.99
N ALA A 237 4.65 -22.02 -8.87
CA ALA A 237 5.68 -21.07 -9.32
C ALA A 237 6.16 -20.09 -8.22
N GLY A 238 5.50 -20.05 -7.05
CA GLY A 238 5.91 -19.23 -5.90
C GLY A 238 5.03 -18.02 -5.61
N LEU A 239 3.87 -17.87 -6.25
CA LEU A 239 2.91 -16.83 -5.87
C LEU A 239 2.37 -17.10 -4.46
N HIS A 240 2.33 -16.06 -3.62
CA HIS A 240 1.84 -16.15 -2.25
C HIS A 240 0.45 -15.53 -2.10
N THR A 241 0.22 -14.38 -2.72
CA THR A 241 -0.98 -13.58 -2.47
C THR A 241 -1.53 -12.95 -3.74
N ILE A 242 -2.85 -13.03 -3.88
CA ILE A 242 -3.61 -12.33 -4.91
C ILE A 242 -4.07 -11.00 -4.31
N TYR A 243 -3.56 -9.90 -4.85
CA TYR A 243 -4.03 -8.55 -4.58
C TYR A 243 -5.20 -8.28 -5.54
N LEU A 244 -6.38 -8.76 -5.14
CA LEU A 244 -7.56 -8.93 -6.01
C LEU A 244 -8.36 -7.64 -6.11
N GLN A 245 -8.51 -7.11 -7.32
CA GLN A 245 -9.44 -6.01 -7.59
C GLN A 245 -10.86 -6.41 -7.16
N PHE A 246 -11.47 -5.61 -6.26
CA PHE A 246 -12.78 -5.91 -5.66
C PHE A 246 -13.49 -4.63 -5.19
N ASP A 247 -14.19 -3.92 -6.09
CA ASP A 247 -14.73 -2.58 -5.78
C ASP A 247 -16.07 -2.55 -5.03
N GLY A 248 -16.70 -3.70 -4.86
CA GLY A 248 -18.03 -3.83 -4.27
C GLY A 248 -18.47 -5.29 -4.25
N VAL A 249 -19.59 -5.55 -3.61
CA VAL A 249 -20.18 -6.89 -3.49
C VAL A 249 -21.31 -7.15 -4.49
N SER A 250 -21.57 -6.20 -5.39
CA SER A 250 -22.62 -6.28 -6.40
C SER A 250 -22.10 -6.02 -7.81
N ASP A 251 -22.75 -6.64 -8.80
CA ASP A 251 -22.39 -6.46 -10.21
C ASP A 251 -22.65 -5.05 -10.73
N ASP A 252 -23.59 -4.29 -10.15
CA ASP A 252 -23.82 -2.91 -10.59
C ASP A 252 -22.62 -2.00 -10.23
N VAL A 253 -22.00 -2.21 -9.06
CA VAL A 253 -20.78 -1.51 -8.66
C VAL A 253 -19.62 -1.95 -9.55
N GLN A 254 -19.41 -3.25 -9.73
CA GLN A 254 -18.34 -3.76 -10.60
C GLN A 254 -18.51 -3.25 -12.03
N PHE A 255 -19.73 -3.19 -12.56
CA PHE A 255 -19.97 -2.66 -13.89
C PHE A 255 -19.65 -1.16 -13.98
N LYS A 256 -20.07 -0.35 -12.99
CA LYS A 256 -19.76 1.09 -12.96
C LYS A 256 -18.25 1.37 -12.88
N THR A 257 -17.49 0.57 -12.15
CA THR A 257 -16.06 0.82 -11.92
C THR A 257 -15.14 0.07 -12.89
N ARG A 258 -15.57 -1.08 -13.43
CA ARG A 258 -14.75 -1.97 -14.28
C ARG A 258 -15.34 -2.28 -15.66
N ALA A 259 -16.52 -1.77 -15.97
CA ALA A 259 -17.26 -2.02 -17.23
C ALA A 259 -17.66 -3.48 -17.48
N GLU A 260 -17.52 -4.37 -16.51
CA GLU A 260 -17.88 -5.79 -16.61
C GLU A 260 -18.59 -6.27 -15.33
N LYS A 261 -19.52 -7.24 -15.48
CA LYS A 261 -20.17 -7.94 -14.36
C LYS A 261 -19.33 -9.15 -13.97
N ILE A 262 -18.51 -9.02 -12.94
CA ILE A 262 -17.42 -9.97 -12.62
C ILE A 262 -17.48 -10.51 -11.20
N MET A 263 -18.58 -10.31 -10.45
CA MET A 263 -18.66 -10.79 -9.07
C MET A 263 -18.50 -12.32 -8.96
N ASP A 264 -19.07 -13.08 -9.89
CA ASP A 264 -18.91 -14.54 -9.93
C ASP A 264 -17.45 -14.95 -10.15
N THR A 265 -16.73 -14.23 -11.01
CA THR A 265 -15.29 -14.40 -11.20
C THR A 265 -14.55 -14.16 -9.88
N LYS A 266 -14.88 -13.11 -9.12
CA LYS A 266 -14.26 -12.84 -7.82
C LYS A 266 -14.50 -13.96 -6.82
N ARG A 267 -15.73 -14.48 -6.73
CA ARG A 267 -16.07 -15.62 -5.87
C ARG A 267 -15.27 -16.86 -6.26
N LYS A 268 -15.17 -17.17 -7.55
CA LYS A 268 -14.34 -18.30 -8.05
C LYS A 268 -12.86 -18.15 -7.68
N VAL A 269 -12.30 -16.94 -7.77
CA VAL A 269 -10.92 -16.68 -7.34
C VAL A 269 -10.72 -17.00 -5.86
N VAL A 270 -11.64 -16.56 -4.99
CA VAL A 270 -11.59 -16.84 -3.55
C VAL A 270 -11.65 -18.35 -3.29
N GLU A 271 -12.55 -19.08 -3.97
CA GLU A 271 -12.64 -20.54 -3.84
C GLU A 271 -11.39 -21.27 -4.35
N ASN A 272 -10.82 -20.85 -5.48
CA ASN A 272 -9.60 -21.44 -6.00
C ASN A 272 -8.43 -21.17 -5.05
N ALA A 273 -8.28 -19.93 -4.58
CA ALA A 273 -7.25 -19.55 -3.63
C ALA A 273 -7.31 -20.40 -2.36
N ARG A 274 -8.52 -20.65 -1.84
CA ARG A 274 -8.76 -21.55 -0.70
C ARG A 274 -8.26 -22.97 -0.99
N LYS A 275 -8.58 -23.53 -2.16
CA LYS A 275 -8.19 -24.90 -2.54
C LYS A 275 -6.68 -25.07 -2.73
N VAL A 276 -6.01 -24.08 -3.32
CA VAL A 276 -4.57 -24.16 -3.65
C VAL A 276 -3.66 -23.58 -2.56
N GLY A 277 -4.22 -22.96 -1.52
CA GLY A 277 -3.44 -22.34 -0.45
C GLY A 277 -2.78 -21.01 -0.84
N LEU A 278 -3.39 -20.24 -1.75
CA LEU A 278 -3.08 -18.82 -1.96
C LEU A 278 -3.83 -17.98 -0.94
N LYS A 279 -3.28 -16.81 -0.59
CA LYS A 279 -4.00 -15.81 0.21
C LYS A 279 -4.57 -14.71 -0.68
N VAL A 280 -5.59 -14.02 -0.21
CA VAL A 280 -6.24 -12.93 -0.93
C VAL A 280 -6.22 -11.66 -0.09
N VAL A 281 -5.85 -10.54 -0.72
CA VAL A 281 -6.12 -9.19 -0.23
C VAL A 281 -7.13 -8.56 -1.17
N LEU A 282 -8.27 -8.12 -0.64
CA LEU A 282 -9.26 -7.41 -1.45
C LEU A 282 -8.81 -5.97 -1.68
N VAL A 283 -9.01 -5.47 -2.90
CA VAL A 283 -8.54 -4.14 -3.31
C VAL A 283 -9.69 -3.34 -3.91
N PRO A 284 -10.47 -2.66 -3.07
CA PRO A 284 -11.55 -1.80 -3.55
C PRO A 284 -11.02 -0.42 -3.95
N THR A 285 -11.31 0.00 -5.18
CA THR A 285 -11.17 1.41 -5.57
C THR A 285 -12.42 2.18 -5.15
N LEU A 286 -12.31 3.11 -4.20
CA LEU A 286 -13.47 3.85 -3.66
C LEU A 286 -13.66 5.20 -4.34
N VAL A 287 -14.89 5.46 -4.80
CA VAL A 287 -15.35 6.73 -5.34
C VAL A 287 -16.59 7.14 -4.55
N GLN A 288 -16.55 8.34 -3.95
CA GLN A 288 -17.68 8.83 -3.18
C GLN A 288 -18.93 8.98 -4.06
N GLY A 289 -20.08 8.54 -3.53
CA GLY A 289 -21.36 8.49 -4.25
C GLY A 289 -21.51 7.34 -5.24
N VAL A 290 -20.50 6.47 -5.41
CA VAL A 290 -20.57 5.32 -6.33
C VAL A 290 -20.61 4.01 -5.57
N ASN A 291 -19.65 3.77 -4.67
CA ASN A 291 -19.49 2.49 -3.97
C ASN A 291 -19.14 2.62 -2.47
N ASP A 292 -19.06 3.84 -1.96
CA ASP A 292 -18.86 4.14 -0.54
C ASP A 292 -19.93 3.50 0.37
N HIS A 293 -21.17 3.38 -0.12
CA HIS A 293 -22.26 2.71 0.59
C HIS A 293 -22.05 1.19 0.82
N GLN A 294 -21.07 0.56 0.16
CA GLN A 294 -20.75 -0.87 0.30
C GLN A 294 -19.46 -1.15 1.09
N VAL A 295 -18.83 -0.14 1.68
CA VAL A 295 -17.60 -0.31 2.48
C VAL A 295 -17.80 -1.38 3.56
N GLY A 296 -18.92 -1.32 4.29
CA GLY A 296 -19.23 -2.31 5.31
C GLY A 296 -19.54 -3.70 4.76
N ASP A 297 -20.16 -3.80 3.58
CA ASP A 297 -20.44 -5.08 2.94
C ASP A 297 -19.17 -5.78 2.46
N ILE A 298 -18.20 -5.01 1.95
CA ILE A 298 -16.88 -5.54 1.59
C ILE A 298 -16.17 -6.09 2.84
N VAL A 299 -16.26 -5.38 3.98
CA VAL A 299 -15.71 -5.86 5.26
C VAL A 299 -16.40 -7.15 5.70
N ARG A 300 -17.73 -7.24 5.62
CA ARG A 300 -18.49 -8.47 5.93
C ARG A 300 -18.10 -9.63 5.03
N PHE A 301 -17.99 -9.41 3.71
CA PHE A 301 -17.54 -10.43 2.76
C PHE A 301 -16.14 -10.96 3.10
N ALA A 302 -15.24 -10.07 3.53
CA ALA A 302 -13.90 -10.47 3.98
C ALA A 302 -13.93 -11.29 5.28
N ILE A 303 -14.75 -10.91 6.26
CA ILE A 303 -14.96 -11.66 7.51
C ILE A 303 -15.50 -13.07 7.21
N GLU A 304 -16.49 -13.18 6.34
CA GLU A 304 -17.06 -14.46 5.90
C GLU A 304 -16.01 -15.38 5.27
N ASN A 305 -14.97 -14.83 4.66
CA ASN A 305 -13.90 -15.54 3.96
C ASN A 305 -12.53 -15.40 4.62
N VAL A 306 -12.47 -15.11 5.94
CA VAL A 306 -11.23 -14.82 6.68
C VAL A 306 -10.21 -15.98 6.72
N ASP A 307 -10.62 -17.19 6.32
CA ASP A 307 -9.73 -18.35 6.18
C ASP A 307 -8.74 -18.20 5.00
N VAL A 308 -9.12 -17.41 3.99
CA VAL A 308 -8.33 -17.16 2.77
C VAL A 308 -8.05 -15.66 2.55
N ILE A 309 -8.98 -14.78 2.93
CA ILE A 309 -8.83 -13.33 2.86
C ILE A 309 -8.13 -12.84 4.13
N VAL A 310 -6.90 -12.33 3.96
CA VAL A 310 -6.04 -11.89 5.07
C VAL A 310 -6.07 -10.37 5.28
N GLY A 311 -6.62 -9.63 4.33
CA GLY A 311 -6.77 -8.19 4.45
C GLY A 311 -7.61 -7.55 3.36
N ILE A 312 -7.89 -6.28 3.58
CA ILE A 312 -8.52 -5.37 2.64
C ILE A 312 -7.63 -4.15 2.53
N SER A 313 -7.37 -3.71 1.30
CA SER A 313 -6.61 -2.51 1.00
C SER A 313 -7.48 -1.58 0.16
N PHE A 314 -8.29 -0.77 0.84
CA PHE A 314 -9.11 0.26 0.23
C PHE A 314 -8.23 1.35 -0.39
N GLN A 315 -8.50 1.68 -1.65
CA GLN A 315 -7.74 2.67 -2.41
C GLN A 315 -8.71 3.75 -2.91
N PRO A 316 -8.81 4.90 -2.21
CA PRO A 316 -9.60 6.01 -2.73
C PRO A 316 -9.12 6.44 -4.12
N VAL A 317 -10.06 6.88 -4.95
CA VAL A 317 -9.78 7.31 -6.33
C VAL A 317 -8.76 8.45 -6.38
N CYS A 318 -7.83 8.31 -7.31
CA CYS A 318 -6.86 9.33 -7.67
C CYS A 318 -7.33 10.00 -8.96
N PHE A 319 -7.45 11.33 -8.97
CA PHE A 319 -7.87 12.06 -10.17
C PHE A 319 -6.67 12.33 -11.07
N THR A 320 -6.50 11.51 -12.12
CA THR A 320 -5.53 11.76 -13.19
C THR A 320 -6.20 12.60 -14.30
N GLY A 321 -5.53 13.66 -14.76
CA GLY A 321 -6.05 14.57 -15.79
C GLY A 321 -6.97 15.69 -15.28
N ARG A 322 -7.61 16.41 -16.23
CA ARG A 322 -8.48 17.56 -15.93
C ARG A 322 -9.85 17.09 -15.44
N ILE A 323 -10.23 17.53 -14.25
CA ILE A 323 -11.56 17.35 -13.66
C ILE A 323 -12.03 18.70 -13.11
N ASN A 324 -13.30 19.05 -13.33
CA ASN A 324 -13.84 20.28 -12.74
C ASN A 324 -13.90 20.16 -11.21
N GLU A 325 -13.83 21.31 -10.53
CA GLU A 325 -13.75 21.34 -9.07
C GLU A 325 -14.96 20.69 -8.39
N LYS A 326 -16.18 20.95 -8.89
CA LYS A 326 -17.41 20.39 -8.34
C LYS A 326 -17.39 18.85 -8.35
N ASN A 327 -17.15 18.25 -9.51
CA ASN A 327 -17.13 16.79 -9.66
C ASN A 327 -15.99 16.16 -8.85
N ARG A 328 -14.84 16.84 -8.76
CA ARG A 328 -13.70 16.39 -7.95
C ARG A 328 -14.08 16.31 -6.47
N LEU A 329 -14.66 17.39 -5.91
CA LEU A 329 -15.06 17.45 -4.51
C LEU A 329 -16.19 16.47 -4.19
N GLU A 330 -17.18 16.33 -5.07
CA GLU A 330 -18.29 15.37 -4.90
C GLU A 330 -17.84 13.90 -4.88
N LYS A 331 -16.75 13.59 -5.60
CA LYS A 331 -16.22 12.23 -5.73
C LYS A 331 -15.04 11.93 -4.79
N ARG A 332 -14.52 12.94 -4.08
CA ARG A 332 -13.31 12.85 -3.24
C ARG A 332 -13.54 11.97 -2.02
N TYR A 333 -13.06 10.74 -2.10
CA TYR A 333 -13.02 9.84 -0.96
C TYR A 333 -11.67 9.97 -0.21
N THR A 334 -11.67 9.87 1.12
CA THR A 334 -10.46 10.07 1.96
C THR A 334 -10.30 8.92 2.95
N MET A 335 -9.11 8.80 3.56
CA MET A 335 -8.85 7.77 4.58
C MET A 335 -9.71 7.91 5.84
N THR A 336 -10.15 9.12 6.13
CA THR A 336 -11.07 9.44 7.22
C THR A 336 -12.52 9.18 6.85
N HIS A 337 -12.91 9.32 5.57
CA HIS A 337 -14.19 8.78 5.09
C HIS A 337 -14.24 7.26 5.32
N LEU A 338 -13.16 6.54 4.98
CA LEU A 338 -13.07 5.09 5.20
C LEU A 338 -13.32 4.70 6.66
N ALA A 339 -12.62 5.35 7.59
CA ALA A 339 -12.76 5.04 9.01
C ALA A 339 -14.19 5.28 9.51
N LEU A 340 -14.80 6.40 9.12
CA LEU A 340 -16.18 6.75 9.47
C LEU A 340 -17.20 5.79 8.83
N ASP A 341 -16.99 5.39 7.57
CA ASP A 341 -17.88 4.45 6.87
C ASP A 341 -17.80 3.05 7.44
N VAL A 342 -16.61 2.56 7.80
CA VAL A 342 -16.47 1.26 8.47
C VAL A 342 -17.20 1.30 9.82
N GLU A 343 -16.98 2.32 10.64
CA GLU A 343 -17.69 2.48 11.92
C GLU A 343 -19.21 2.52 11.71
N LYS A 344 -19.70 3.40 10.82
CA LYS A 344 -21.13 3.60 10.56
C LYS A 344 -21.81 2.36 9.98
N GLN A 345 -21.18 1.69 9.02
CA GLN A 345 -21.81 0.62 8.24
C GLN A 345 -21.63 -0.77 8.85
N THR A 346 -20.67 -0.94 9.76
CA THR A 346 -20.42 -2.23 10.41
C THR A 346 -20.61 -2.22 11.93
N GLY A 347 -20.52 -1.06 12.57
CA GLY A 347 -20.41 -0.95 14.02
C GLY A 347 -19.10 -1.52 14.58
N LEU A 348 -18.16 -1.90 13.70
CA LEU A 348 -16.85 -2.44 14.05
C LEU A 348 -15.82 -1.31 13.96
N VAL A 349 -14.92 -1.25 14.94
CA VAL A 349 -13.78 -0.31 15.02
C VAL A 349 -14.24 1.17 15.04
N PRO A 350 -14.10 1.88 16.17
CA PRO A 350 -14.39 3.30 16.19
C PRO A 350 -13.42 4.06 15.29
N ALA A 351 -13.89 5.06 14.53
CA ALA A 351 -13.05 5.82 13.61
C ALA A 351 -11.91 6.52 14.37
N LYS A 352 -12.24 7.16 15.50
CA LYS A 352 -11.29 7.76 16.44
C LYS A 352 -10.74 6.70 17.39
N GLY A 353 -9.42 6.63 17.53
CA GLY A 353 -8.73 5.71 18.44
C GLY A 353 -8.61 4.27 17.95
N GLY A 354 -9.57 3.76 17.16
CA GLY A 354 -9.55 2.41 16.61
C GLY A 354 -8.63 2.23 15.39
N TRP A 355 -8.44 3.29 14.61
CA TRP A 355 -7.57 3.30 13.43
C TRP A 355 -6.19 3.87 13.74
N LEU A 356 -5.17 3.33 13.08
CA LEU A 356 -3.78 3.71 13.29
C LEU A 356 -3.08 4.00 11.96
N PRO A 357 -2.19 5.01 11.89
CA PRO A 357 -1.38 5.24 10.70
C PRO A 357 -0.42 4.06 10.48
N LEU A 358 -0.18 3.66 9.24
CA LEU A 358 0.65 2.49 8.93
C LEU A 358 2.07 2.55 9.54
N GLY A 359 2.64 3.76 9.60
CA GLY A 359 3.96 4.02 10.19
C GLY A 359 4.07 3.81 11.70
N CYS A 360 2.95 3.62 12.42
CA CYS A 360 2.97 3.41 13.86
C CYS A 360 3.61 2.08 14.28
N THR A 361 3.81 1.16 13.33
CA THR A 361 4.39 -0.17 13.57
C THR A 361 5.92 -0.17 13.66
N SER A 362 6.58 0.93 13.29
CA SER A 362 8.05 1.06 13.33
C SER A 362 8.73 0.71 14.66
N PRO A 363 8.12 0.87 15.86
CA PRO A 363 8.73 0.41 17.11
C PRO A 363 9.08 -1.07 17.11
N PHE A 364 8.26 -1.94 16.51
CA PHE A 364 8.55 -3.37 16.42
C PHE A 364 9.79 -3.64 15.56
N SER A 365 9.91 -2.99 14.40
CA SER A 365 11.08 -3.10 13.53
C SER A 365 12.34 -2.57 14.22
N LYS A 366 12.25 -1.41 14.88
CA LYS A 366 13.36 -0.81 15.64
C LYS A 366 13.83 -1.73 16.78
N LEU A 367 12.89 -2.35 17.51
CA LEU A 367 13.23 -3.33 18.54
C LEU A 367 13.88 -4.58 17.93
N SER A 368 13.34 -5.10 16.82
CA SER A 368 13.90 -6.26 16.12
C SER A 368 15.34 -6.01 15.65
N GLU A 369 15.60 -4.84 15.05
CA GLU A 369 16.94 -4.40 14.64
C GLU A 369 17.87 -4.26 15.85
N ALA A 370 17.43 -3.60 16.92
CA ALA A 370 18.23 -3.44 18.14
C ALA A 370 18.58 -4.79 18.81
N LEU A 371 17.68 -5.78 18.76
CA LEU A 371 17.91 -7.11 19.34
C LEU A 371 18.75 -8.04 18.46
N SER A 372 18.62 -7.93 17.14
CA SER A 372 19.29 -8.81 16.18
C SER A 372 20.64 -8.26 15.69
N GLY A 373 20.81 -6.93 15.72
CA GLY A 373 21.93 -6.25 15.05
C GLY A 373 21.77 -6.17 13.53
N GLU A 374 20.69 -6.73 12.98
CA GLU A 374 20.44 -6.82 11.54
C GLU A 374 19.41 -5.77 11.10
N PRO A 375 19.63 -5.07 9.98
CA PRO A 375 18.66 -4.12 9.45
C PRO A 375 17.26 -4.72 9.26
N ALA A 376 16.25 -4.05 9.82
CA ALA A 376 14.87 -4.50 9.75
C ALA A 376 14.07 -3.66 8.75
N MET A 377 13.17 -4.32 8.00
CA MET A 377 12.18 -3.59 7.21
C MET A 377 11.32 -2.76 8.14
N THR A 378 11.29 -1.45 7.90
CA THR A 378 10.65 -0.49 8.81
C THR A 378 9.67 0.35 8.02
N ILE A 379 8.42 0.37 8.48
CA ILE A 379 7.36 1.17 7.89
C ILE A 379 7.41 2.58 8.48
N THR A 380 7.95 3.54 7.72
CA THR A 380 8.12 4.95 8.14
C THR A 380 7.44 5.92 7.18
N CYS A 381 6.33 5.49 6.58
CA CYS A 381 5.60 6.34 5.65
C CYS A 381 4.98 7.56 6.34
N HIS A 382 4.70 8.60 5.55
CA HIS A 382 3.98 9.77 6.03
C HIS A 382 2.59 9.36 6.56
N PRO A 383 2.08 9.93 7.68
CA PRO A 383 0.80 9.55 8.29
C PRO A 383 -0.40 9.64 7.31
N ASP A 384 -0.43 10.64 6.43
CA ASP A 384 -1.45 10.74 5.37
C ASP A 384 -1.40 9.64 4.30
N CYS A 385 -0.40 8.74 4.29
CA CYS A 385 -0.32 7.69 3.26
C CYS A 385 -1.40 6.63 3.40
N GLY A 386 -1.67 6.19 4.62
CA GLY A 386 -2.63 5.13 4.87
C GLY A 386 -2.77 4.84 6.35
N ASN A 387 -3.89 4.22 6.68
CA ASN A 387 -4.23 3.79 8.02
C ASN A 387 -4.91 2.42 7.97
N GLY A 388 -5.02 1.77 9.12
CA GLY A 388 -5.72 0.51 9.22
C GLY A 388 -6.09 0.13 10.64
N ALA A 389 -6.86 -0.94 10.72
CA ALA A 389 -7.28 -1.59 11.94
C ALA A 389 -7.20 -3.11 11.75
N TYR A 390 -7.00 -3.83 12.87
CA TYR A 390 -6.98 -5.28 12.89
C TYR A 390 -8.27 -5.81 13.51
N LEU A 391 -8.94 -6.71 12.80
CA LEU A 391 -10.10 -7.44 13.29
C LEU A 391 -9.71 -8.88 13.59
N PHE A 392 -10.19 -9.39 14.72
CA PHE A 392 -10.04 -10.78 15.14
C PHE A 392 -11.41 -11.46 15.04
N VAL A 393 -11.49 -12.51 14.24
CA VAL A 393 -12.73 -13.21 13.91
C VAL A 393 -12.73 -14.58 14.56
N GLU A 394 -13.78 -14.88 15.31
CA GLU A 394 -13.95 -16.19 15.94
C GLU A 394 -13.95 -17.30 14.87
N PRO A 395 -13.11 -18.35 15.02
CA PRO A 395 -12.81 -19.27 13.93
C PRO A 395 -13.94 -20.22 13.53
N THR A 396 -14.90 -20.52 14.41
CA THR A 396 -15.89 -21.57 14.17
C THR A 396 -17.18 -21.03 13.56
N GLU A 397 -17.85 -20.12 14.27
CA GLU A 397 -19.13 -19.55 13.85
C GLU A 397 -18.96 -18.20 13.15
N LYS A 398 -17.80 -17.54 13.29
CA LYS A 398 -17.51 -16.20 12.74
C LYS A 398 -18.51 -15.12 13.19
N LYS A 399 -19.21 -15.37 14.31
CA LYS A 399 -20.22 -14.47 14.88
C LYS A 399 -19.64 -13.41 15.80
N GLU A 400 -18.50 -13.70 16.43
CA GLU A 400 -17.79 -12.75 17.27
C GLU A 400 -16.63 -12.15 16.49
N VAL A 401 -16.65 -10.83 16.32
CA VAL A 401 -15.59 -10.04 15.69
C VAL A 401 -15.21 -8.92 16.63
N ARG A 402 -13.92 -8.79 16.92
CA ARG A 402 -13.38 -7.74 17.81
C ARG A 402 -12.27 -6.97 17.13
N SER A 403 -12.23 -5.66 17.37
CA SER A 403 -11.05 -4.87 17.04
C SER A 403 -9.91 -5.22 17.98
N LEU A 404 -8.67 -5.19 17.49
CA LEU A 404 -7.49 -5.33 18.34
C LEU A 404 -7.51 -4.34 19.52
N THR A 405 -7.97 -3.11 19.28
CA THR A 405 -8.04 -2.05 20.30
C THR A 405 -9.06 -2.33 21.42
N ASP A 406 -10.00 -3.26 21.23
CA ASP A 406 -11.01 -3.61 22.25
C ASP A 406 -10.37 -4.35 23.43
N PHE A 407 -9.36 -5.17 23.15
CA PHE A 407 -8.73 -6.09 24.10
C PHE A 407 -7.21 -5.95 24.20
N PHE A 408 -6.59 -5.05 23.43
CA PHE A 408 -5.16 -4.80 23.47
C PHE A 408 -4.89 -3.30 23.45
N ASP A 409 -4.19 -2.79 24.47
CA ASP A 409 -3.76 -1.38 24.50
C ASP A 409 -2.55 -1.15 23.59
N LEU A 410 -2.83 -1.11 22.28
CA LEU A 410 -1.79 -1.07 21.26
C LEU A 410 -0.96 0.22 21.33
N ARG A 411 -1.57 1.36 21.64
CA ARG A 411 -0.85 2.64 21.68
C ARG A 411 0.16 2.66 22.80
N ALA A 412 -0.26 2.29 24.02
CA ALA A 412 0.65 2.20 25.16
C ALA A 412 1.74 1.13 24.91
N ALA A 413 1.36 -0.03 24.36
CA ALA A 413 2.32 -1.08 24.01
C ALA A 413 3.40 -0.60 23.04
N LEU A 414 3.04 0.15 21.99
CA LEU A 414 4.00 0.67 21.02
C LEU A 414 4.95 1.72 21.62
N VAL A 415 4.45 2.57 22.51
CA VAL A 415 5.29 3.52 23.27
C VAL A 415 6.31 2.79 24.14
N ASP A 416 5.89 1.74 24.82
CA ASP A 416 6.78 0.93 25.66
C ASP A 416 7.80 0.12 24.86
N VAL A 417 7.38 -0.44 23.72
CA VAL A 417 8.25 -1.14 22.78
C VAL A 417 9.29 -0.17 22.23
N GLN A 418 8.90 1.07 21.90
CA GLN A 418 9.83 2.10 21.45
C GLN A 418 10.84 2.47 22.54
N ALA A 419 10.41 2.60 23.81
CA ALA A 419 11.31 2.85 24.93
C ALA A 419 12.31 1.70 25.12
N LEU A 420 11.84 0.45 25.02
CA LEU A 420 12.72 -0.73 25.08
C LEU A 420 13.71 -0.76 23.91
N ALA A 421 13.29 -0.41 22.69
CA ALA A 421 14.17 -0.36 21.53
C ALA A 421 15.31 0.65 21.74
N ARG A 422 15.02 1.84 22.29
CA ARG A 422 16.03 2.84 22.65
C ARG A 422 17.00 2.32 23.70
N GLU A 423 16.49 1.75 24.79
CA GLU A 423 17.31 1.19 25.86
C GLU A 423 18.28 0.11 25.36
N VAL A 424 17.81 -0.78 24.47
CA VAL A 424 18.66 -1.84 23.89
C VAL A 424 19.72 -1.24 22.98
N ARG A 425 19.36 -0.26 22.15
CA ARG A 425 20.29 0.42 21.24
C ARG A 425 21.40 1.15 22.00
N GLU A 426 21.04 1.96 23.00
CA GLU A 426 22.01 2.68 23.84
C GLU A 426 22.99 1.74 24.55
N LYS A 427 22.49 0.59 25.03
CA LYS A 427 23.34 -0.46 25.63
C LYS A 427 24.27 -1.14 24.63
N ASN A 428 23.87 -1.25 23.36
CA ASN A 428 24.72 -1.83 22.32
C ASN A 428 25.83 -0.84 21.91
N GLU A 429 25.50 0.44 21.82
CA GLU A 429 26.46 1.53 21.55
C GLU A 429 27.51 1.66 22.67
N SER A 430 27.09 1.61 23.93
CA SER A 430 28.00 1.72 25.09
C SER A 430 28.96 0.54 25.26
N ASN A 431 28.70 -0.60 24.61
CA ASN A 431 29.49 -1.84 24.72
C ASN A 431 30.34 -2.13 23.46
N ASN A 432 30.73 -1.10 22.69
CA ASN A 432 31.48 -1.23 21.44
C ASN A 432 30.84 -2.22 20.44
N GLY A 433 29.51 -2.25 20.34
CA GLY A 433 28.80 -3.06 19.36
C GLY A 433 28.80 -4.57 19.61
N LYS A 434 29.26 -5.05 20.78
CA LYS A 434 29.15 -6.47 21.15
C LYS A 434 27.71 -6.82 21.55
N THR A 435 26.94 -7.40 20.62
CA THR A 435 25.58 -7.93 20.87
C THR A 435 25.60 -9.01 21.95
N ARG A 436 25.06 -8.72 23.14
CA ARG A 436 24.87 -9.75 24.19
C ARG A 436 23.66 -10.62 23.84
N LYS A 437 23.57 -11.84 24.39
CA LYS A 437 22.32 -12.62 24.33
C LYS A 437 21.21 -11.83 25.04
N HIS A 438 20.35 -11.15 24.29
CA HIS A 438 19.28 -10.28 24.78
C HIS A 438 18.08 -11.05 25.36
N LEU A 439 18.32 -12.16 26.07
CA LEU A 439 17.26 -13.01 26.63
C LEU A 439 16.35 -12.21 27.58
N PHE A 440 16.95 -11.35 28.40
CA PHE A 440 16.22 -10.44 29.30
C PHE A 440 15.37 -9.40 28.55
N SER A 441 15.89 -8.82 27.47
CA SER A 441 15.13 -7.84 26.67
C SER A 441 13.97 -8.50 25.92
N LYS A 442 14.14 -9.73 25.43
CA LYS A 442 13.04 -10.52 24.84
C LYS A 442 11.96 -10.83 25.87
N ALA A 443 12.35 -11.23 27.08
CA ALA A 443 11.40 -11.44 28.19
C ALA A 443 10.67 -10.13 28.57
N LYS A 444 11.38 -8.99 28.58
CA LYS A 444 10.80 -7.66 28.83
C LYS A 444 9.80 -7.27 27.75
N ALA A 445 10.11 -7.49 26.47
CA ALA A 445 9.19 -7.26 25.35
C ALA A 445 7.91 -8.10 25.50
N LEU A 446 8.06 -9.40 25.80
CA LEU A 446 6.92 -10.29 26.04
C LEU A 446 6.06 -9.82 27.22
N ASN A 447 6.68 -9.35 28.30
CA ASN A 447 5.99 -8.82 29.46
C ASN A 447 5.24 -7.51 29.15
N ILE A 448 5.83 -6.62 28.34
CA ILE A 448 5.18 -5.40 27.83
C ILE A 448 3.92 -5.77 27.05
N LEU A 449 4.00 -6.70 26.11
CA LEU A 449 2.82 -7.13 25.35
C LEU A 449 1.78 -7.79 26.27
N ARG A 450 2.22 -8.62 27.23
CA ARG A 450 1.32 -9.33 28.14
C ARG A 450 0.51 -8.38 29.02
N ARG A 451 1.12 -7.33 29.56
CA ARG A 451 0.41 -6.38 30.44
C ARG A 451 -0.65 -5.54 29.72
N HIS A 452 -0.50 -5.38 28.41
CA HIS A 452 -1.44 -4.62 27.58
C HIS A 452 -2.57 -5.47 27.01
N TYR A 453 -2.50 -6.79 27.20
CA TYR A 453 -3.53 -7.73 26.80
C TYR A 453 -4.61 -7.88 27.87
N LYS A 454 -5.86 -7.59 27.51
CA LYS A 454 -7.06 -7.65 28.36
C LYS A 454 -7.82 -8.94 28.05
N ALA A 455 -7.47 -10.01 28.79
CA ALA A 455 -7.99 -11.36 28.51
C ALA A 455 -9.52 -11.47 28.65
N ASP A 456 -10.13 -10.65 29.50
CA ASP A 456 -11.58 -10.57 29.73
C ASP A 456 -12.35 -9.96 28.55
N LYS A 457 -11.68 -9.17 27.71
CA LYS A 457 -12.27 -8.53 26.52
C LYS A 457 -11.93 -9.22 25.21
N ALA A 458 -10.98 -10.16 25.25
CA ALA A 458 -10.53 -10.87 24.06
C ALA A 458 -11.64 -11.80 23.52
N PRO A 459 -11.76 -11.94 22.18
CA PRO A 459 -12.76 -12.81 21.60
C PRO A 459 -12.52 -14.27 21.98
N ARG A 460 -13.59 -15.07 21.96
CA ARG A 460 -13.55 -16.45 22.46
C ARG A 460 -12.40 -17.24 21.83
N GLY A 461 -11.63 -17.90 22.69
CA GLY A 461 -10.51 -18.75 22.27
C GLY A 461 -9.25 -18.00 21.86
N LEU A 462 -9.23 -16.66 21.82
CA LEU A 462 -7.99 -15.89 21.68
C LEU A 462 -7.29 -15.88 23.04
N THR A 463 -6.15 -16.56 23.12
CA THR A 463 -5.26 -16.46 24.28
C THR A 463 -4.10 -15.53 23.92
N PHE A 464 -3.40 -15.01 24.94
CA PHE A 464 -2.20 -14.21 24.70
C PHE A 464 -1.17 -14.95 23.81
N LYS A 465 -1.02 -16.27 23.97
CA LYS A 465 -0.13 -17.08 23.11
C LYS A 465 -0.60 -17.10 21.65
N ARG A 466 -1.92 -17.18 21.40
CA ARG A 466 -2.46 -17.12 20.04
C ARG A 466 -2.33 -15.72 19.43
N LEU A 467 -2.47 -14.66 20.23
CA LEU A 467 -2.19 -13.30 19.80
C LEU A 467 -0.72 -13.13 19.38
N LEU A 468 0.23 -13.65 20.18
CA LEU A 468 1.65 -13.63 19.81
C LEU A 468 1.92 -14.40 18.51
N GLY A 469 1.28 -15.55 18.30
CA GLY A 469 1.41 -16.30 17.05
C GLY A 469 0.96 -15.52 15.81
N VAL A 470 0.06 -14.53 15.96
CA VAL A 470 -0.31 -13.59 14.89
C VAL A 470 0.79 -12.54 14.67
N LEU A 471 1.48 -12.12 15.73
CA LEU A 471 2.60 -11.16 15.66
C LEU A 471 3.91 -11.82 15.16
N ASP A 472 4.14 -13.10 15.45
CA ASP A 472 5.33 -13.86 15.05
C ASP A 472 5.45 -14.05 13.53
N GLY A 473 4.33 -14.00 12.80
CA GLY A 473 4.33 -13.99 11.32
C GLY A 473 5.10 -12.81 10.71
N TYR A 474 5.43 -11.78 11.49
CA TYR A 474 6.28 -10.65 11.10
C TYR A 474 7.76 -10.80 11.49
N ALA A 475 8.11 -11.74 12.38
CA ALA A 475 9.40 -11.76 13.07
C ALA A 475 10.40 -12.79 12.52
N ASP A 476 9.95 -13.90 11.91
CA ASP A 476 10.85 -15.02 11.63
C ASP A 476 11.25 -15.15 10.16
N LYS A 477 12.57 -15.20 9.91
CA LYS A 477 13.18 -15.25 8.56
C LYS A 477 13.12 -16.66 7.93
N THR A 478 12.65 -17.67 8.66
CA THR A 478 12.70 -19.09 8.26
C THR A 478 11.32 -19.76 8.20
N VAL A 479 10.24 -19.09 8.61
CA VAL A 479 8.93 -19.76 8.85
C VAL A 479 8.02 -19.79 7.60
N SER A 480 8.43 -19.26 6.46
CA SER A 480 7.60 -19.26 5.23
C SER A 480 7.97 -20.32 4.18
N GLU A 481 9.04 -21.11 4.37
CA GLU A 481 9.34 -22.22 3.45
C GLU A 481 8.22 -23.27 3.45
N ASP A 482 7.51 -23.42 4.56
CA ASP A 482 6.24 -24.11 4.62
C ASP A 482 5.09 -23.10 4.51
N SER A 483 4.52 -22.95 3.31
CA SER A 483 3.26 -22.23 3.13
C SER A 483 2.04 -22.87 3.87
N ASN A 484 2.30 -23.94 4.64
CA ASN A 484 1.40 -24.59 5.60
C ASN A 484 1.60 -24.14 7.07
N HIS A 485 2.53 -23.25 7.37
CA HIS A 485 2.83 -22.80 8.75
C HIS A 485 2.08 -21.52 9.18
N HIS A 486 0.90 -21.23 8.63
CA HIS A 486 -0.13 -20.64 9.49
C HIS A 486 -0.64 -21.77 10.36
N SER A 487 -0.02 -21.90 11.53
CA SER A 487 -0.28 -22.98 12.49
C SER A 487 -1.79 -23.25 12.60
N LYS A 488 -2.16 -24.51 12.84
CA LYS A 488 -3.49 -24.91 13.36
C LYS A 488 -3.94 -24.14 14.63
N HIS A 489 -3.15 -23.15 15.09
CA HIS A 489 -3.32 -22.33 16.27
C HIS A 489 -3.46 -20.82 15.97
N ALA A 490 -3.25 -20.34 14.74
CA ALA A 490 -3.41 -18.92 14.41
C ALA A 490 -4.89 -18.51 14.54
N TYR A 491 -5.16 -17.36 15.15
CA TYR A 491 -6.52 -16.82 15.24
C TYR A 491 -6.84 -16.08 13.93
N PRO A 492 -7.99 -16.33 13.28
CA PRO A 492 -8.33 -15.62 12.06
C PRO A 492 -8.31 -14.11 12.28
N THR A 493 -7.46 -13.45 11.53
CA THR A 493 -7.18 -12.02 11.66
C THR A 493 -7.32 -11.38 10.30
N LEU A 494 -8.05 -10.27 10.25
CA LEU A 494 -8.27 -9.49 9.04
C LEU A 494 -7.69 -8.09 9.23
N PHE A 495 -6.75 -7.70 8.38
CA PHE A 495 -6.26 -6.34 8.35
C PHE A 495 -7.14 -5.49 7.43
N VAL A 496 -7.93 -4.57 8.01
CA VAL A 496 -8.74 -3.62 7.26
C VAL A 496 -7.97 -2.32 7.17
N ALA A 497 -7.45 -2.02 5.98
CA ALA A 497 -6.62 -0.86 5.76
C ALA A 497 -7.03 -0.12 4.50
N GLY A 498 -6.59 1.12 4.39
CA GLY A 498 -6.55 1.75 3.09
C GLY A 498 -5.32 2.61 2.91
N MET A 499 -5.12 2.96 1.65
CA MET A 499 -3.99 3.72 1.18
C MET A 499 -4.45 4.76 0.18
N HIS A 500 -4.15 6.02 0.47
CA HIS A 500 -4.57 7.13 -0.36
C HIS A 500 -3.45 7.53 -1.31
N PHE A 501 -3.68 7.30 -2.60
CA PHE A 501 -2.78 7.80 -3.64
C PHE A 501 -2.98 9.29 -3.84
N GLN A 502 -1.86 9.99 -4.03
CA GLN A 502 -1.88 11.43 -4.28
C GLN A 502 -2.32 11.68 -5.71
N ASP A 503 -2.98 12.80 -5.93
CA ASP A 503 -3.15 13.39 -7.26
C ASP A 503 -2.61 14.82 -7.25
N PRO A 504 -2.58 15.50 -8.40
CA PRO A 504 -2.02 16.84 -8.47
C PRO A 504 -2.71 17.86 -7.56
N TYR A 505 -3.89 17.61 -6.97
CA TYR A 505 -4.58 18.54 -6.08
C TYR A 505 -4.18 18.39 -4.61
N ASN A 506 -4.00 17.16 -4.12
CA ASN A 506 -3.58 16.88 -2.74
C ASN A 506 -2.09 16.51 -2.59
N TYR A 507 -1.31 16.62 -3.67
CA TYR A 507 0.11 16.24 -3.70
C TYR A 507 0.93 16.93 -2.60
N ASP A 508 1.74 16.16 -1.88
CA ASP A 508 2.63 16.60 -0.84
C ASP A 508 4.01 15.96 -1.06
N ILE A 509 5.01 16.80 -1.32
CA ILE A 509 6.38 16.34 -1.56
C ILE A 509 6.98 15.63 -0.33
N GLU A 510 6.55 15.98 0.89
CA GLU A 510 7.01 15.29 2.10
C GLU A 510 6.43 13.87 2.23
N ARG A 511 5.30 13.58 1.58
CA ARG A 511 4.80 12.21 1.40
C ARG A 511 5.65 11.41 0.41
N VAL A 512 6.09 12.04 -0.68
CA VAL A 512 6.94 11.40 -1.70
C VAL A 512 8.28 10.95 -1.10
N LYS A 513 8.94 11.83 -0.32
CA LYS A 513 10.22 11.50 0.33
C LYS A 513 10.11 10.33 1.32
N ARG A 514 8.91 10.09 1.87
CA ARG A 514 8.60 9.00 2.82
C ARG A 514 7.82 7.86 2.18
N CYS A 515 7.86 7.74 0.86
CA CYS A 515 7.20 6.62 0.21
C CYS A 515 7.90 5.32 0.59
N ILE A 516 7.10 4.29 0.87
CA ILE A 516 7.56 2.92 1.14
C ILE A 516 7.13 1.94 0.05
N ILE A 517 6.28 2.41 -0.87
CA ILE A 517 5.80 1.65 -2.01
C ILE A 517 6.44 2.23 -3.25
N HIS A 518 7.26 1.43 -3.91
CA HIS A 518 8.03 1.89 -5.06
C HIS A 518 7.73 1.04 -6.28
N TYR A 519 7.88 1.62 -7.46
CA TYR A 519 8.00 0.90 -8.72
C TYR A 519 9.47 0.71 -9.05
N SER A 520 9.87 -0.52 -9.39
CA SER A 520 11.08 -0.69 -10.19
C SER A 520 10.70 -0.54 -11.65
N ALA A 521 11.34 0.36 -12.36
CA ALA A 521 11.01 0.69 -13.74
C ALA A 521 12.10 0.21 -14.72
N ARG A 522 11.77 0.12 -16.01
CA ARG A 522 12.65 -0.45 -17.05
C ARG A 522 13.89 0.41 -17.35
N ASP A 523 13.79 1.72 -17.10
CA ASP A 523 14.89 2.68 -17.17
C ASP A 523 15.97 2.48 -16.10
N GLY A 524 15.81 1.46 -15.25
CA GLY A 524 16.75 1.08 -14.20
C GLY A 524 16.57 1.87 -12.90
N ARG A 525 15.57 2.73 -12.79
CA ARG A 525 15.29 3.52 -11.58
C ARG A 525 14.19 2.88 -10.73
N ILE A 526 14.16 3.30 -9.46
CA ILE A 526 13.11 2.96 -8.50
C ILE A 526 12.35 4.23 -8.15
N TYR A 527 11.05 4.29 -8.40
CA TYR A 527 10.23 5.48 -8.22
C TYR A 527 9.21 5.33 -7.08
N PRO A 528 8.95 6.36 -6.27
CA PRO A 528 7.78 6.43 -5.40
C PRO A 528 6.49 6.23 -6.18
N PHE A 529 5.54 5.45 -5.63
CA PHE A 529 4.28 5.12 -6.30
C PHE A 529 3.58 6.34 -6.90
N CYS A 530 3.33 7.38 -6.09
CA CYS A 530 2.61 8.57 -6.54
C CYS A 530 3.43 9.40 -7.54
N THR A 531 4.75 9.39 -7.47
CA THR A 531 5.59 10.10 -8.45
C THR A 531 5.56 9.40 -9.79
N TYR A 532 5.53 8.08 -9.80
CA TYR A 532 5.43 7.27 -11.01
C TYR A 532 4.06 7.43 -11.68
N ASN A 533 2.97 7.33 -10.92
CA ASN A 533 1.61 7.19 -11.46
C ASN A 533 0.77 8.47 -11.54
N SER A 534 0.99 9.47 -10.67
CA SER A 534 -0.01 10.53 -10.45
C SER A 534 0.56 11.92 -10.13
N GLY A 535 1.88 12.08 -10.21
CA GLY A 535 2.60 13.33 -10.00
C GLY A 535 3.10 13.91 -11.32
N PRO A 536 4.42 14.06 -11.53
CA PRO A 536 4.99 14.56 -12.79
C PRO A 536 4.96 13.56 -13.95
N TYR A 537 4.10 12.54 -13.90
CA TYR A 537 3.83 11.58 -14.98
C TYR A 537 5.09 10.84 -15.47
N TYR A 538 5.86 10.25 -14.55
CA TYR A 538 7.08 9.49 -14.93
C TYR A 538 6.76 8.19 -15.64
N ARG A 539 5.63 7.54 -15.33
CA ARG A 539 5.21 6.31 -16.01
C ARG A 539 5.20 6.50 -17.52
N GLU A 540 4.48 7.51 -17.99
CA GLU A 540 4.31 7.81 -19.40
C GLU A 540 5.67 8.08 -20.06
N ARG A 541 6.54 8.88 -19.42
CA ARG A 541 7.89 9.16 -19.94
C ARG A 541 8.76 7.92 -20.06
N VAL A 542 8.72 7.06 -19.04
CA VAL A 542 9.52 5.82 -19.04
C VAL A 542 8.98 4.86 -20.09
N GLU A 543 7.66 4.66 -20.15
CA GLU A 543 7.03 3.78 -21.11
C GLU A 543 7.27 4.26 -22.55
N GLU A 544 7.08 5.54 -22.85
CA GLU A 544 7.37 6.13 -24.17
C GLU A 544 8.82 5.90 -24.61
N SER A 545 9.78 6.01 -23.69
CA SER A 545 11.21 5.87 -24.01
C SER A 545 11.66 4.43 -24.35
N ILE A 546 10.84 3.41 -24.03
CA ILE A 546 11.21 1.98 -24.14
C ILE A 546 10.06 1.13 -24.73
N SER A 547 9.06 1.77 -25.35
CA SER A 547 7.89 1.11 -25.92
C SER A 547 8.09 0.69 -27.38
N VAL A 548 7.31 -0.29 -27.81
CA VAL A 548 7.16 -0.65 -29.23
C VAL A 548 5.77 -0.27 -29.72
N SER A 549 5.67 0.11 -30.98
CA SER A 549 4.35 0.35 -31.60
C SER A 549 3.53 -0.94 -31.68
N LEU A 550 2.20 -0.82 -31.63
CA LEU A 550 1.28 -1.96 -31.70
C LEU A 550 1.48 -2.83 -32.96
N GLY A 551 1.81 -2.20 -34.10
CA GLY A 551 2.07 -2.91 -35.36
C GLY A 551 3.36 -3.74 -35.32
N MET A 552 4.43 -3.19 -34.72
CA MET A 552 5.70 -3.91 -34.58
C MET A 552 5.58 -5.08 -33.60
N TYR A 553 4.86 -4.89 -32.49
CA TYR A 553 4.64 -5.96 -31.52
C TYR A 553 3.92 -7.17 -32.16
N LYS A 554 2.84 -6.94 -32.92
CA LYS A 554 2.12 -8.02 -33.63
C LYS A 554 3.04 -8.81 -34.58
N ASN A 555 3.85 -8.11 -35.36
CA ASN A 555 4.80 -8.75 -36.25
C ASN A 555 5.86 -9.57 -35.47
N GLN A 556 6.34 -9.06 -34.33
CA GLN A 556 7.31 -9.78 -33.49
C GLN A 556 6.69 -10.99 -32.78
N SER A 557 5.41 -10.92 -32.38
CA SER A 557 4.68 -12.07 -31.84
C SER A 557 4.43 -13.14 -32.92
N ASP A 558 4.10 -12.72 -34.14
CA ASP A 558 3.87 -13.63 -35.27
C ASP A 558 5.17 -14.32 -35.72
N LEU A 559 6.31 -13.63 -35.55
CA LEU A 559 7.65 -14.17 -35.81
C LEU A 559 8.23 -15.01 -34.65
N GLY A 560 7.47 -15.24 -33.57
CA GLY A 560 7.91 -16.01 -32.40
C GLY A 560 9.03 -15.37 -31.57
N GLN A 561 9.29 -14.07 -31.78
CA GLN A 561 10.26 -13.29 -30.99
C GLN A 561 9.68 -12.90 -29.61
N PHE A 562 8.35 -12.87 -29.50
CA PHE A 562 7.61 -12.93 -28.25
C PHE A 562 6.65 -14.13 -28.31
N PRO A 563 6.39 -14.86 -27.21
CA PRO A 563 5.51 -16.02 -27.25
C PRO A 563 4.09 -15.60 -27.66
N SER A 564 3.63 -16.02 -28.84
CA SER A 564 2.25 -15.82 -29.28
C SER A 564 1.32 -16.69 -28.44
N GLN A 565 0.31 -16.09 -27.81
CA GLN A 565 -0.81 -16.87 -27.29
C GLN A 565 -1.74 -17.22 -28.45
N VAL A 566 -1.95 -18.52 -28.59
CA VAL A 566 -2.81 -19.19 -29.56
C VAL A 566 -4.24 -18.60 -29.52
N ASN A 567 -4.70 -18.13 -30.68
CA ASN A 567 -6.10 -17.76 -30.92
C ASN A 567 -6.99 -19.02 -30.92
N GLU A 568 -7.53 -19.42 -29.78
CA GLU A 568 -8.72 -20.27 -29.72
C GLU A 568 -9.97 -19.40 -29.57
N THR A 569 -10.32 -18.68 -30.63
CA THR A 569 -11.68 -18.10 -30.76
C THR A 569 -12.16 -18.00 -32.21
N GLN A 570 -11.44 -18.58 -33.17
CA GLN A 570 -11.77 -18.53 -34.59
C GLN A 570 -12.16 -19.91 -35.17
N ALA A 571 -12.69 -20.80 -34.35
CA ALA A 571 -13.17 -22.12 -34.76
C ALA A 571 -14.62 -22.40 -34.32
N MET A 572 -15.52 -21.41 -34.41
CA MET A 572 -16.97 -21.65 -34.24
C MET A 572 -17.89 -20.80 -35.14
N SER A 573 -17.36 -20.07 -36.14
CA SER A 573 -18.18 -19.26 -37.06
C SER A 573 -18.20 -19.70 -38.53
N GLU A 574 -17.50 -20.78 -38.90
CA GLU A 574 -17.42 -21.25 -40.31
C GLU A 574 -18.21 -22.55 -40.58
N ARG A 575 -19.26 -22.82 -39.79
CA ARG A 575 -20.23 -23.88 -40.10
C ARG A 575 -21.67 -23.40 -39.92
N SER A 576 -22.07 -22.37 -40.65
CA SER A 576 -23.47 -22.15 -41.05
C SER A 576 -23.55 -20.96 -41.98
N GLY A 577 -23.71 -21.22 -43.28
CA GLY A 577 -23.85 -20.16 -44.27
C GLY A 577 -23.74 -20.64 -45.70
N GLN A 578 -24.46 -21.71 -46.07
CA GLN A 578 -24.75 -21.96 -47.48
C GLN A 578 -25.63 -20.82 -48.01
N ALA A 579 -25.08 -20.05 -48.93
CA ALA A 579 -25.80 -19.07 -49.72
C ALA A 579 -26.74 -19.77 -50.72
N LEU A 580 -27.98 -19.30 -50.80
CA LEU A 580 -28.85 -19.46 -51.97
C LEU A 580 -28.87 -18.14 -52.74
N PRO A 581 -28.85 -18.15 -54.09
CA PRO A 581 -28.64 -16.95 -54.89
C PRO A 581 -29.98 -16.31 -55.30
N GLN A 582 -30.01 -14.98 -55.41
CA GLN A 582 -30.90 -14.29 -56.34
C GLN A 582 -30.23 -13.07 -56.96
N SER A 583 -30.26 -13.10 -58.31
CA SER A 583 -30.13 -12.05 -59.34
C SER A 583 -28.94 -11.11 -59.32
#